data_AF-A0A2N4YQ17-F1
#
_entry.id   AF-A0A2N4YQ17-F1
#
_cell.length_a   1.000
_cell.length_b   1.000
_cell.length_c   1.000
_cell.angle_alpha   90.00
_cell.angle_beta   90.00
_cell.angle_gamma   90.00
#
_symmetry.space_group_name_H-M   'P 1'
#
loop_
_entity.id
_entity.type
_entity.pdbx_description
1 polymer ?
#
loop_
_entity_poly.entity_id
_entity_poly.type
_entity_poly.pdbx_seq_one_letter_code
_entity_poly.pdbx_strand_id
1 'polypeptide(L)'
;LVVPILFYHGKVSPWPWARNWQQLFADPALAKALYSNDFPLVDLTVMPDNQIARHRRMAMLELLQKHIRHRDLAELQVPLIALMTQGYLTEAQLNTLLRYMLQAGTTEHPGALIRTLAAQSPRHKELMMTIAEWLEEKGRKQGQQEGEQEGREAATRSIAARMLARGLERQTVQELTGLSDGELAALAP
;
A
#
# COMPACT_ATOMS: atom_id res chain seq x y z
N LEU A 1 28.43 -4.27 -11.90
CA LEU A 1 29.54 -4.77 -11.05
C LEU A 1 29.55 -3.95 -9.77
N VAL A 2 29.50 -4.59 -8.60
CA VAL A 2 29.65 -3.91 -7.29
C VAL A 2 31.09 -4.15 -6.81
N VAL A 3 31.84 -3.08 -6.52
CA VAL A 3 33.24 -3.15 -6.09
C VAL A 3 33.36 -2.60 -4.66
N PRO A 4 33.61 -3.44 -3.63
CA PRO A 4 33.83 -2.96 -2.28
C PRO A 4 35.25 -2.39 -2.14
N ILE A 5 35.37 -1.16 -1.62
CA ILE A 5 36.66 -0.49 -1.35
C ILE A 5 36.68 -0.04 0.12
N LEU A 6 37.78 -0.31 0.82
CA LEU A 6 38.01 0.12 2.21
C LEU A 6 39.00 1.29 2.23
N PHE A 7 38.56 2.45 2.70
CA PHE A 7 39.41 3.60 2.98
C PHE A 7 39.64 3.69 4.50
N TYR A 8 40.91 3.78 4.91
CA TYR A 8 41.28 3.89 6.31
C TYR A 8 42.32 4.99 6.51
N HIS A 9 42.08 5.89 7.46
CA HIS A 9 43.00 6.97 7.85
C HIS A 9 43.20 7.05 9.39
N GLY A 10 43.00 5.94 10.10
CA GLY A 10 43.10 5.92 11.56
C GLY A 10 44.55 5.93 12.07
N LYS A 11 44.70 6.07 13.40
CA LYS A 11 46.00 6.19 14.07
C LYS A 11 46.81 4.88 14.14
N VAL A 12 46.18 3.72 14.00
CA VAL A 12 46.83 2.41 14.11
C VAL A 12 47.26 1.94 12.73
N SER A 13 48.57 1.77 12.51
CA SER A 13 49.14 1.39 11.20
C SER A 13 50.13 0.22 11.34
N PRO A 14 50.05 -0.82 10.49
CA PRO A 14 49.06 -1.02 9.41
C PRO A 14 47.66 -1.37 9.94
N TRP A 15 46.64 -1.34 9.07
CA TRP A 15 45.26 -1.73 9.41
C TRP A 15 45.22 -3.12 10.10
N PRO A 16 44.68 -3.23 11.34
CA PRO A 16 44.82 -4.45 12.14
C PRO A 16 43.69 -5.49 11.96
N TRP A 17 42.62 -5.19 11.21
CA TRP A 17 41.44 -6.06 11.10
C TRP A 17 41.33 -6.81 9.75
N ALA A 18 40.41 -7.78 9.66
CA ALA A 18 40.14 -8.48 8.41
C ALA A 18 39.61 -7.53 7.33
N ARG A 19 40.09 -7.71 6.09
CA ARG A 19 39.62 -6.95 4.90
C ARG A 19 38.46 -7.65 4.18
N ASN A 20 38.29 -8.95 4.40
CA ASN A 20 37.11 -9.67 3.92
C ASN A 20 36.01 -9.54 4.97
N TRP A 21 34.99 -8.76 4.66
CA TRP A 21 33.85 -8.52 5.53
C TRP A 21 33.11 -9.81 5.95
N GLN A 22 33.20 -10.89 5.15
CA GLN A 22 32.63 -12.20 5.51
C GLN A 22 33.27 -12.78 6.78
N GLN A 23 34.53 -12.44 7.07
CA GLN A 23 35.23 -12.86 8.29
C GLN A 23 34.81 -12.08 9.53
N LEU A 24 34.05 -11.00 9.36
CA LEU A 24 33.59 -10.14 10.46
C LEU A 24 32.25 -10.61 11.05
N PHE A 25 31.60 -11.60 10.44
CA PHE A 25 30.40 -12.22 11.01
C PHE A 25 30.74 -13.14 12.18
N ALA A 26 29.77 -13.32 13.08
CA ALA A 26 29.86 -14.31 14.16
C ALA A 26 30.06 -15.74 13.63
N ASP A 27 29.52 -16.05 12.44
CA ASP A 27 29.76 -17.29 11.70
C ASP A 27 30.31 -16.96 10.30
N PRO A 28 31.64 -16.92 10.13
CA PRO A 28 32.27 -16.66 8.84
C PRO A 28 31.99 -17.72 7.76
N ALA A 29 31.76 -18.97 8.15
CA ALA A 29 31.49 -20.04 7.20
C ALA A 29 30.10 -19.86 6.56
N LEU A 30 29.09 -19.55 7.38
CA LEU A 30 27.75 -19.22 6.90
C LEU A 30 27.75 -17.96 6.02
N ALA A 31 28.45 -16.90 6.44
CA ALA A 31 28.54 -15.67 5.64
C ALA A 31 29.18 -15.94 4.27
N LYS A 32 30.24 -16.74 4.21
CA LYS A 32 30.86 -17.13 2.94
C LYS A 32 29.88 -17.94 2.08
N ALA A 33 29.16 -18.90 2.66
CA ALA A 33 28.17 -19.69 1.93
C ALA A 33 27.04 -18.83 1.35
N LEU A 34 26.59 -17.80 2.08
CA LEU A 34 25.49 -16.93 1.67
C LEU A 34 25.90 -15.90 0.60
N TYR A 35 27.09 -15.30 0.74
CA TYR A 35 27.51 -14.14 -0.06
C TYR A 35 28.45 -14.48 -1.22
N SER A 36 28.78 -15.76 -1.43
CA SER A 36 29.63 -16.21 -2.54
C SER A 36 28.93 -17.19 -3.49
N ASN A 37 27.62 -17.40 -3.31
CA ASN A 37 26.77 -18.20 -4.20
C ASN A 37 25.57 -17.35 -4.65
N ASP A 38 24.69 -17.95 -5.46
CA ASP A 38 23.41 -17.35 -5.80
C ASP A 38 22.63 -16.99 -4.52
N PHE A 39 22.07 -15.79 -4.51
CA PHE A 39 21.25 -15.36 -3.39
C PHE A 39 19.97 -16.21 -3.33
N PRO A 40 19.53 -16.62 -2.13
CA PRO A 40 18.27 -17.32 -1.99
C PRO A 40 17.12 -16.42 -2.45
N LEU A 41 16.34 -16.89 -3.43
CA LEU A 41 15.13 -16.23 -3.89
C LEU A 41 13.91 -16.82 -3.17
N VAL A 42 13.16 -15.95 -2.49
CA VAL A 42 11.84 -16.30 -1.94
C VAL A 42 10.79 -15.85 -2.95
N ASP A 43 10.41 -16.75 -3.85
CA ASP A 43 9.39 -16.47 -4.86
C ASP A 43 7.98 -16.81 -4.33
N LEU A 44 7.30 -15.77 -3.80
CA LEU A 44 5.95 -15.90 -3.27
C LEU A 44 4.91 -16.23 -4.35
N THR A 45 5.20 -15.96 -5.63
CA THR A 45 4.22 -16.16 -6.71
C THR A 45 3.91 -17.64 -6.93
N VAL A 46 4.90 -18.51 -6.72
CA VAL A 46 4.78 -19.96 -6.88
C VAL A 46 4.71 -20.72 -5.55
N MET A 47 5.09 -20.08 -4.43
CA MET A 47 5.11 -20.73 -3.13
C MET A 47 3.70 -21.09 -2.64
N PRO A 48 3.41 -22.35 -2.28
CA PRO A 48 2.11 -22.75 -1.74
C PRO A 48 1.71 -22.03 -0.44
N ASP A 49 0.44 -21.69 -0.27
CA ASP A 49 -0.04 -20.95 0.92
C ASP A 49 0.15 -21.73 2.23
N ASN A 50 0.08 -23.07 2.17
CA ASN A 50 0.35 -23.92 3.33
C ASN A 50 1.83 -23.92 3.74
N GLN A 51 2.74 -23.59 2.82
CA GLN A 51 4.15 -23.36 3.12
C GLN A 51 4.33 -21.98 3.75
N ILE A 52 3.74 -20.93 3.18
CA ILE A 52 3.73 -19.57 3.74
C ILE A 52 3.21 -19.57 5.18
N ALA A 53 2.14 -20.32 5.47
CA ALA A 53 1.56 -20.42 6.81
C ALA A 53 2.54 -20.94 7.89
N ARG A 54 3.65 -21.58 7.50
CA ARG A 54 4.69 -22.07 8.43
C ARG A 54 5.73 -21.01 8.78
N HIS A 55 5.74 -19.86 8.10
CA HIS A 55 6.75 -18.80 8.26
C HIS A 55 6.49 -17.87 9.45
N ARG A 56 5.58 -18.26 10.36
CA ARG A 56 5.31 -17.58 11.65
C ARG A 56 5.05 -16.08 11.47
N ARG A 57 5.96 -15.21 11.93
CA ARG A 57 5.83 -13.75 11.89
C ARG A 57 5.79 -13.19 10.47
N MET A 58 6.37 -13.89 9.49
CA MET A 58 6.39 -13.47 8.09
C MET A 58 5.17 -13.92 7.29
N ALA A 59 4.48 -14.96 7.77
CA ALA A 59 3.41 -15.62 7.02
C ALA A 59 2.32 -14.66 6.55
N MET A 60 1.88 -13.73 7.41
CA MET A 60 0.82 -12.78 7.02
C MET A 60 1.29 -11.78 5.97
N LEU A 61 2.52 -11.25 6.10
CA LEU A 61 3.07 -10.32 5.11
C LEU A 61 3.22 -11.00 3.74
N GLU A 62 3.78 -12.20 3.73
CA GLU A 62 4.00 -12.98 2.51
C GLU A 62 2.69 -13.39 1.85
N LEU A 63 1.70 -13.84 2.64
CA LEU A 63 0.38 -14.19 2.13
C LEU A 63 -0.31 -12.96 1.51
N LEU A 64 -0.24 -11.81 2.19
CA LEU A 64 -0.76 -10.57 1.64
C LEU A 64 -0.02 -10.21 0.35
N GLN A 65 1.31 -10.14 0.34
CA GLN A 65 2.10 -9.79 -0.84
C GLN A 65 1.84 -10.70 -2.04
N LYS A 66 1.63 -11.99 -1.81
CA LYS A 66 1.29 -12.95 -2.86
C LYS A 66 -0.04 -12.61 -3.54
N HIS A 67 -1.05 -12.22 -2.77
CA HIS A 67 -2.43 -12.11 -3.25
C HIS A 67 -2.92 -10.67 -3.47
N ILE A 68 -2.17 -9.66 -2.99
CA ILE A 68 -2.59 -8.25 -2.95
C ILE A 68 -3.02 -7.67 -4.30
N ARG A 69 -2.47 -8.17 -5.42
CA ARG A 69 -2.73 -7.63 -6.77
C ARG A 69 -3.80 -8.37 -7.57
N HIS A 70 -4.14 -9.60 -7.17
CA HIS A 70 -4.87 -10.52 -8.05
C HIS A 70 -6.17 -11.08 -7.47
N ARG A 71 -6.42 -10.86 -6.18
CA ARG A 71 -7.62 -11.38 -5.50
C ARG A 71 -8.35 -10.29 -4.75
N ASP A 72 -9.66 -10.47 -4.61
CA ASP A 72 -10.39 -9.76 -3.57
C ASP A 72 -9.87 -10.23 -2.22
N LEU A 73 -9.43 -9.28 -1.41
CA LEU A 73 -8.88 -9.56 -0.08
C LEU A 73 -9.90 -10.23 0.86
N ALA A 74 -11.19 -10.14 0.56
CA ALA A 74 -12.22 -10.90 1.27
C ALA A 74 -11.99 -12.42 1.18
N GLU A 75 -11.39 -12.92 0.09
CA GLU A 75 -11.04 -14.35 -0.04
C GLU A 75 -9.95 -14.79 0.97
N LEU A 76 -9.13 -13.84 1.45
CA LEU A 76 -8.08 -14.12 2.43
C LEU A 76 -8.59 -14.11 3.87
N GLN A 77 -9.88 -13.89 4.10
CA GLN A 77 -10.43 -13.78 5.45
C GLN A 77 -10.09 -14.99 6.34
N VAL A 78 -10.34 -16.22 5.84
CA VAL A 78 -10.07 -17.46 6.60
C VAL A 78 -8.58 -17.60 6.96
N PRO A 79 -7.63 -17.52 6.02
CA PRO A 79 -6.21 -17.65 6.37
C PRO A 79 -5.70 -16.48 7.22
N LEU A 80 -6.22 -15.25 7.05
CA LEU A 80 -5.86 -14.12 7.91
C LEU A 80 -6.27 -14.35 9.36
N ILE A 81 -7.50 -14.80 9.60
CA ILE A 81 -7.98 -15.16 10.95
C ILE A 81 -7.07 -16.23 11.56
N ALA A 82 -6.77 -17.29 10.80
CA ALA A 82 -5.91 -18.37 11.27
C ALA A 82 -4.52 -17.86 11.69
N LEU A 83 -3.89 -16.98 10.89
CA LEU A 83 -2.59 -16.39 11.19
C LEU A 83 -2.63 -15.43 12.39
N MET A 84 -3.72 -14.68 12.56
CA MET A 84 -3.91 -13.81 13.74
C MET A 84 -4.00 -14.63 15.03
N THR A 85 -4.72 -15.76 15.01
CA THR A 85 -4.91 -16.62 16.18
C THR A 85 -3.62 -17.29 16.64
N GLN A 86 -2.62 -17.48 15.77
CA GLN A 86 -1.31 -18.02 16.13
C GLN A 86 -0.51 -17.12 17.07
N GLY A 87 -0.84 -15.82 17.17
CA GLY A 87 -0.23 -14.92 18.13
C GLY A 87 1.24 -14.54 17.86
N TYR A 88 1.74 -14.76 16.64
CA TYR A 88 3.10 -14.39 16.25
C TYR A 88 3.31 -12.89 16.01
N LEU A 89 2.24 -12.15 15.75
CA LEU A 89 2.29 -10.72 15.44
C LEU A 89 2.01 -9.89 16.69
N THR A 90 2.76 -8.80 16.85
CA THR A 90 2.39 -7.74 17.80
C THR A 90 1.23 -6.93 17.24
N GLU A 91 0.54 -6.19 18.10
CA GLU A 91 -0.57 -5.32 17.68
C GLU A 91 -0.11 -4.26 16.66
N ALA A 92 1.08 -3.68 16.85
CA ALA A 92 1.67 -2.75 15.89
C ALA A 92 1.92 -3.39 14.52
N GLN A 93 2.46 -4.63 14.49
CA GLN A 93 2.68 -5.36 13.24
C GLN A 93 1.36 -5.67 12.55
N LEU A 94 0.35 -6.13 13.30
CA LEU A 94 -0.97 -6.42 12.75
C LEU A 94 -1.63 -5.15 12.19
N ASN A 95 -1.56 -4.02 12.90
CA ASN A 95 -2.05 -2.72 12.44
C ASN A 95 -1.42 -2.33 11.09
N THR A 96 -0.08 -2.44 10.98
CA THR A 96 0.64 -2.14 9.74
C THR A 96 0.18 -3.05 8.60
N LEU A 97 0.04 -4.36 8.84
CA LEU A 97 -0.35 -5.33 7.81
C LEU A 97 -1.79 -5.12 7.32
N LEU A 98 -2.72 -4.82 8.24
CA LEU A 98 -4.11 -4.54 7.87
C LEU A 98 -4.25 -3.21 7.11
N ARG A 99 -3.52 -2.18 7.52
CA ARG A 99 -3.48 -0.91 6.78
C ARG A 99 -2.87 -1.08 5.40
N TYR A 100 -1.77 -1.84 5.30
CA TYR A 100 -1.16 -2.18 4.02
C TYR A 100 -2.16 -2.93 3.12
N MET A 101 -2.84 -3.94 3.66
CA MET A 101 -3.88 -4.68 2.96
C MET A 101 -4.96 -3.75 2.39
N LEU A 102 -5.52 -2.86 3.22
CA LEU A 102 -6.59 -1.93 2.80
C LEU A 102 -6.12 -0.80 1.86
N GLN A 103 -4.83 -0.50 1.82
CA GLN A 103 -4.26 0.55 0.96
C GLN A 103 -3.82 0.00 -0.39
N ALA A 104 -3.22 -1.20 -0.40
CA ALA A 104 -2.58 -1.76 -1.58
C ALA A 104 -3.44 -2.81 -2.30
N GLY A 105 -4.41 -3.43 -1.62
CA GLY A 105 -5.26 -4.46 -2.21
C GLY A 105 -6.65 -3.96 -2.55
N THR A 106 -7.38 -4.80 -3.27
CA THR A 106 -8.74 -4.53 -3.73
C THR A 106 -9.75 -5.35 -2.93
N THR A 107 -10.85 -4.73 -2.53
CA THR A 107 -12.01 -5.42 -1.97
C THR A 107 -13.25 -4.55 -2.16
N GLU A 108 -14.37 -5.16 -2.54
CA GLU A 108 -15.62 -4.42 -2.74
C GLU A 108 -16.17 -3.84 -1.42
N HIS A 109 -15.90 -4.52 -0.31
CA HIS A 109 -16.51 -4.21 0.99
C HIS A 109 -15.49 -4.22 2.15
N PRO A 110 -14.52 -3.28 2.17
CA PRO A 110 -13.44 -3.26 3.16
C PRO A 110 -13.95 -3.18 4.60
N GLY A 111 -15.02 -2.41 4.85
CA GLY A 111 -15.62 -2.30 6.18
C GLY A 111 -16.25 -3.62 6.67
N ALA A 112 -16.85 -4.42 5.77
CA ALA A 112 -17.42 -5.71 6.14
C ALA A 112 -16.32 -6.71 6.51
N LEU A 113 -15.23 -6.73 5.74
CA LEU A 113 -14.05 -7.55 6.03
C LEU A 113 -13.49 -7.23 7.43
N ILE A 114 -13.26 -5.95 7.74
CA ILE A 114 -12.72 -5.54 9.05
C ILE A 114 -13.66 -5.92 10.20
N ARG A 115 -14.99 -5.74 10.04
CA ARG A 115 -15.96 -6.17 11.06
C ARG A 115 -15.91 -7.68 11.29
N THR A 116 -15.77 -8.48 10.22
CA THR A 116 -15.68 -9.94 10.37
C THR A 116 -14.36 -10.35 11.04
N LEU A 117 -13.24 -9.71 10.69
CA LEU A 117 -11.96 -9.92 11.39
C LEU A 117 -12.03 -9.55 12.87
N ALA A 118 -12.74 -8.46 13.21
CA ALA A 118 -12.98 -8.05 14.60
C ALA A 118 -13.81 -9.08 15.38
N ALA A 119 -14.87 -9.62 14.78
CA ALA A 119 -15.74 -10.61 15.41
C ALA A 119 -14.99 -11.91 15.72
N GLN A 120 -14.07 -12.32 14.85
CA GLN A 120 -13.30 -13.55 14.98
C GLN A 120 -12.00 -13.37 15.78
N SER A 121 -11.64 -12.14 16.12
CA SER A 121 -10.45 -11.84 16.92
C SER A 121 -10.76 -10.86 18.06
N PRO A 122 -11.41 -11.33 19.14
CA PRO A 122 -11.78 -10.47 20.28
C PRO A 122 -10.59 -9.71 20.88
N ARG A 123 -9.41 -10.33 20.87
CA ARG A 123 -8.14 -9.73 21.33
C ARG A 123 -7.76 -8.47 20.57
N HIS A 124 -8.12 -8.38 19.28
CA HIS A 124 -7.74 -7.27 18.40
C HIS A 124 -8.93 -6.36 18.06
N LYS A 125 -10.03 -6.47 18.81
CA LYS A 125 -11.27 -5.73 18.54
C LYS A 125 -11.06 -4.22 18.52
N GLU A 126 -10.36 -3.64 19.49
CA GLU A 126 -10.11 -2.19 19.54
C GLU A 126 -9.34 -1.70 18.32
N LEU A 127 -8.25 -2.37 17.97
CA LEU A 127 -7.48 -2.10 16.74
C LEU A 127 -8.38 -2.12 15.49
N MET A 128 -9.25 -3.13 15.37
CA MET A 128 -10.16 -3.25 14.23
C MET A 128 -11.20 -2.12 14.19
N MET A 129 -11.72 -1.70 15.35
CA MET A 129 -12.64 -0.56 15.43
C MET A 129 -11.93 0.73 14.98
N THR A 130 -10.70 0.97 15.42
CA THR A 130 -9.90 2.11 14.96
C THR A 130 -9.65 2.07 13.44
N ILE A 131 -9.45 0.88 12.87
CA ILE A 131 -9.30 0.73 11.41
C ILE A 131 -10.64 0.99 10.70
N ALA A 132 -11.76 0.54 11.25
CA ALA A 132 -13.09 0.79 10.71
C ALA A 132 -13.44 2.30 10.72
N GLU A 133 -13.21 2.98 11.83
CA GLU A 133 -13.37 4.45 11.95
C GLU A 133 -12.48 5.19 10.95
N TRP A 134 -11.23 4.74 10.80
CA TRP A 134 -10.32 5.29 9.81
C TRP A 134 -10.83 5.09 8.36
N LEU A 135 -11.42 3.94 8.05
CA LEU A 135 -12.03 3.68 6.74
C LEU A 135 -13.23 4.60 6.48
N GLU A 136 -14.11 4.77 7.47
CA GLU A 136 -15.28 5.66 7.37
C GLU A 136 -14.85 7.12 7.17
N GLU A 137 -13.90 7.60 7.97
CA GLU A 137 -13.38 8.96 7.87
C GLU A 137 -12.65 9.20 6.53
N LYS A 138 -11.91 8.20 6.04
CA LYS A 138 -11.29 8.24 4.70
C LYS A 138 -12.37 8.36 3.61
N GLY A 139 -13.41 7.53 3.66
CA GLY A 139 -14.52 7.57 2.72
C GLY A 139 -15.27 8.89 2.74
N ARG A 140 -15.54 9.44 3.94
CA ARG A 140 -16.18 10.75 4.12
C ARG A 140 -15.35 11.88 3.49
N LYS A 141 -14.04 11.91 3.73
CA LYS A 141 -13.14 12.93 3.15
C LYS A 141 -13.08 12.82 1.63
N GLN A 142 -13.00 11.60 1.10
CA GLN A 142 -12.97 11.37 -0.34
C GLN A 142 -14.28 11.83 -1.00
N GLY A 143 -15.44 11.44 -0.45
CA GLY A 143 -16.73 11.86 -0.98
C GLY A 143 -16.96 13.38 -0.88
N GLN A 144 -16.42 14.05 0.14
CA GLN A 144 -16.45 15.52 0.22
C GLN A 144 -15.61 16.17 -0.88
N GLN A 145 -14.39 15.66 -1.13
CA GLN A 145 -13.52 16.19 -2.17
C GLN A 145 -14.12 15.97 -3.57
N GLU A 146 -14.62 14.77 -3.84
CA GLU A 146 -15.31 14.43 -5.09
C GLU A 146 -16.54 15.32 -5.28
N GLY A 147 -17.39 15.46 -4.26
CA GLY A 147 -18.58 16.32 -4.32
C GLY A 147 -18.27 17.81 -4.48
N GLU A 148 -17.20 18.32 -3.84
CA GLU A 148 -16.74 19.69 -4.06
C GLU A 148 -16.23 19.90 -5.49
N GLN A 149 -15.49 18.93 -6.04
CA GLN A 149 -15.00 19.00 -7.40
C GLN A 149 -16.15 18.95 -8.42
N GLU A 150 -17.04 17.98 -8.30
CA GLU A 150 -18.24 17.86 -9.13
C GLU A 150 -19.11 19.12 -9.05
N GLY A 151 -19.30 19.67 -7.85
CA GLY A 151 -20.04 20.91 -7.64
C GLY A 151 -19.40 22.11 -8.33
N ARG A 152 -18.06 22.24 -8.27
CA ARG A 152 -17.31 23.29 -8.98
C ARG A 152 -17.42 23.13 -10.48
N GLU A 153 -17.23 21.92 -11.00
CA GLU A 153 -17.35 21.63 -12.44
C GLU A 153 -18.76 21.93 -12.95
N ALA A 154 -19.80 21.49 -12.22
CA ALA A 154 -21.19 21.77 -12.55
C ALA A 154 -21.51 23.28 -12.51
N ALA A 155 -21.00 24.01 -11.52
CA ALA A 155 -21.18 25.46 -11.43
C ALA A 155 -20.51 26.19 -12.60
N THR A 156 -19.27 25.84 -12.95
CA THR A 156 -18.53 26.39 -14.09
C THR A 156 -19.29 26.14 -15.39
N ARG A 157 -19.75 24.92 -15.63
CA ARG A 157 -20.56 24.56 -16.81
C ARG A 157 -21.89 25.34 -16.88
N SER A 158 -22.57 25.50 -15.74
CA SER A 158 -23.81 26.28 -15.64
C SER A 158 -23.61 27.78 -15.93
N ILE A 159 -22.48 28.35 -15.49
CA ILE A 159 -22.13 29.73 -15.79
C ILE A 159 -21.80 29.89 -17.29
N ALA A 160 -20.97 28.99 -17.84
CA ALA A 160 -20.61 29.00 -19.26
C ALA A 160 -21.84 28.89 -20.17
N ALA A 161 -22.77 27.98 -19.89
CA ALA A 161 -24.01 27.83 -20.64
C ALA A 161 -24.87 29.11 -20.62
N ARG A 162 -24.96 29.79 -19.46
CA ARG A 162 -25.67 31.07 -19.34
C ARG A 162 -24.98 32.22 -20.08
N MET A 163 -23.64 32.23 -20.12
CA MET A 163 -22.88 33.21 -20.90
C MET A 163 -23.13 33.03 -22.41
N LEU A 164 -23.06 31.78 -22.91
CA LEU A 164 -23.36 31.47 -24.31
C LEU A 164 -24.80 31.83 -24.68
N ALA A 165 -25.77 31.49 -23.82
CA ALA A 165 -27.17 31.84 -24.04
C ALA A 165 -27.43 33.37 -24.07
N ARG A 166 -26.57 34.16 -23.42
CA ARG A 166 -26.61 35.63 -23.47
C ARG A 166 -25.83 36.24 -24.65
N GLY A 167 -25.26 35.40 -25.53
CA GLY A 167 -24.57 35.83 -26.73
C GLY A 167 -23.11 36.23 -26.52
N LEU A 168 -22.47 35.82 -25.42
CA LEU A 168 -21.02 36.00 -25.27
C LEU A 168 -20.27 35.10 -26.26
N GLU A 169 -19.19 35.61 -26.84
CA GLU A 169 -18.36 34.87 -27.78
C GLU A 169 -17.67 33.67 -27.11
N ARG A 170 -17.60 32.54 -27.83
CA ARG A 170 -17.02 31.29 -27.31
C ARG A 170 -15.60 31.46 -26.79
N GLN A 171 -14.77 32.25 -27.47
CA GLN A 171 -13.39 32.50 -27.07
C GLN A 171 -13.33 33.23 -25.71
N THR A 172 -14.19 34.23 -25.49
CA THR A 172 -14.31 34.92 -24.20
C THR A 172 -14.80 33.99 -23.08
N VAL A 173 -15.77 33.11 -23.38
CA VAL A 173 -16.27 32.13 -22.39
C VAL A 173 -15.17 31.13 -22.02
N GLN A 174 -14.38 30.66 -22.99
CA GLN A 174 -13.24 29.78 -22.76
C GLN A 174 -12.18 30.43 -21.88
N GLU A 175 -11.79 31.68 -22.15
CA GLU A 175 -10.82 32.42 -21.34
C GLU A 175 -11.29 32.61 -19.88
N LEU A 176 -12.58 32.86 -19.67
CA LEU A 176 -13.15 33.14 -18.34
C LEU A 176 -13.45 31.88 -17.52
N THR A 177 -13.74 30.76 -18.17
CA THR A 177 -14.18 29.52 -17.50
C THR A 177 -13.13 28.41 -17.50
N GLY A 178 -12.10 28.52 -18.37
CA GLY A 178 -11.06 27.51 -18.55
C GLY A 178 -11.55 26.22 -19.25
N LEU A 179 -12.79 26.20 -19.75
CA LEU A 179 -13.37 25.04 -20.44
C LEU A 179 -12.79 24.89 -21.85
N SER A 180 -12.53 23.65 -22.27
CA SER A 180 -12.09 23.35 -23.63
C SER A 180 -13.23 23.52 -24.66
N ASP A 181 -12.88 23.66 -25.94
CA ASP A 181 -13.85 23.77 -27.03
C ASP A 181 -14.83 22.58 -27.08
N GLY A 182 -14.33 21.37 -26.81
CA GLY A 182 -15.16 20.17 -26.75
C GLY A 182 -16.20 20.22 -25.62
N GLU A 183 -15.82 20.76 -24.47
CA GLU A 183 -16.74 20.94 -23.34
C GLU A 183 -17.77 22.04 -23.60
N LEU A 184 -17.36 23.15 -24.23
CA LEU A 184 -18.29 24.22 -24.62
C LEU A 184 -19.25 23.78 -25.72
N ALA A 185 -18.80 22.96 -26.68
CA ALA A 185 -19.64 22.38 -27.71
C ALA A 185 -20.72 21.46 -27.15
N ALA A 186 -20.42 20.72 -26.06
CA ALA A 186 -21.39 19.88 -25.36
C ALA A 186 -22.42 20.66 -24.52
N LEU A 187 -22.19 21.96 -24.28
CA LEU A 187 -23.10 22.84 -23.51
C LEU A 187 -23.97 23.74 -24.40
N ALA A 188 -23.63 23.88 -25.68
CA ALA A 188 -24.44 24.62 -26.64
C ALA A 188 -25.61 23.75 -27.13
N PRO A 189 -26.85 24.29 -27.23
CA PRO A 189 -27.97 23.59 -27.83
C PRO A 189 -27.77 23.35 -29.34
#